data_AF-A0A2I0N6E7-F1
#
_entry.id   AF-A0A2I0N6E7-F1
#
_cell.length_a   1.000
_cell.length_b   1.000
_cell.length_c   1.000
_cell.angle_alpha   90.00
_cell.angle_beta   90.00
_cell.angle_gamma   90.00
#
_symmetry.space_group_name_H-M   'P 1'
#
loop_
_entity.id
_entity.type
_entity.pdbx_description
1 polymer ?
#
loop_
_entity_poly.entity_id
_entity_poly.type
_entity_poly.pdbx_seq_one_letter_code
_entity_poly.pdbx_strand_id
1 'polypeptide(L)'
;MRHKSKGEIRDIGRERIKILLGLAEQESKKPGMGRARRYAELARKIAMRYQIELPREYKRRICKKCGSFLVFGKNATVRTLDKAVSIKCGECGNIVRVPFTREVAERRRLRMADRICGKLREMKGNGIQTDEILKESVRLIRGADSKFNWTGIYILRGDLLELHNYIGRPTEHTAIKSGVGVCGAAVAQKRNINVPDVS
;
A
#
# COMPACT_ATOMS: atom_id res chain seq x y z
N MET A 1 10.55 -27.64 35.88
CA MET A 1 9.64 -26.89 34.98
C MET A 1 10.47 -26.17 33.92
N ARG A 2 10.16 -26.33 32.63
CA ARG A 2 10.92 -25.69 31.54
C ARG A 2 10.54 -24.20 31.47
N HIS A 3 11.50 -23.29 31.63
CA HIS A 3 11.26 -21.85 31.46
C HIS A 3 10.97 -21.54 29.98
N LYS A 4 9.84 -20.86 29.72
CA LYS A 4 9.47 -20.43 28.36
C LYS A 4 10.34 -19.24 27.94
N SER A 5 10.75 -19.22 26.67
CA SER A 5 11.46 -18.10 26.07
C SER A 5 10.58 -16.84 26.00
N LYS A 6 11.21 -15.67 25.92
CA LYS A 6 10.51 -14.39 25.73
C LYS A 6 9.63 -14.38 24.48
N GLY A 7 10.02 -15.11 23.42
CA GLY A 7 9.25 -15.27 22.19
C GLY A 7 7.97 -16.07 22.41
N GLU A 8 8.07 -17.25 23.00
CA GLU A 8 6.91 -18.11 23.32
C GLU A 8 5.90 -17.40 24.22
N ILE A 9 6.37 -16.63 25.21
CA ILE A 9 5.49 -15.83 26.09
C ILE A 9 4.73 -14.77 25.29
N ARG A 10 5.40 -14.12 24.32
CA ARG A 10 4.79 -13.13 23.45
C ARG A 10 3.74 -13.74 22.53
N ASP A 11 4.00 -14.93 22.00
CA ASP A 11 3.06 -15.63 21.11
C ASP A 11 1.82 -16.10 21.86
N ILE A 12 1.98 -16.68 23.05
CA ILE A 12 0.86 -17.02 23.95
C ILE A 12 0.07 -15.76 24.33
N GLY A 13 0.76 -14.65 24.60
CA GLY A 13 0.12 -13.36 24.86
C GLY A 13 -0.71 -12.88 23.69
N ARG A 14 -0.21 -13.02 22.45
CA ARG A 14 -0.91 -12.63 21.22
C ARG A 14 -2.16 -13.49 21.01
N GLU A 15 -2.05 -14.79 21.23
CA GLU A 15 -3.17 -15.73 21.14
C GLU A 15 -4.26 -15.40 22.18
N ARG A 16 -3.87 -15.17 23.44
CA ARG A 16 -4.80 -14.76 24.50
C ARG A 16 -5.51 -13.44 24.19
N ILE A 17 -4.78 -12.46 23.67
CA ILE A 17 -5.37 -11.18 23.22
C ILE A 17 -6.42 -11.44 22.14
N LYS A 18 -6.12 -12.29 21.15
CA LYS A 18 -7.05 -12.63 20.07
C LYS A 18 -8.33 -13.26 20.62
N ILE A 19 -8.20 -14.24 21.52
CA ILE A 19 -9.35 -14.91 22.17
C ILE A 19 -10.20 -13.90 22.95
N LEU A 20 -9.57 -13.07 23.81
CA LEU A 20 -10.29 -12.07 24.61
C LEU A 20 -11.04 -11.06 23.75
N LEU A 21 -10.44 -10.59 22.66
CA LEU A 21 -11.07 -9.62 21.76
C LEU A 21 -12.18 -10.26 20.90
N GLY A 22 -12.04 -11.55 20.56
CA GLY A 22 -13.12 -12.33 19.96
C GLY A 22 -14.32 -12.48 20.90
N LEU A 23 -14.09 -12.78 22.18
CA LEU A 23 -15.14 -12.81 23.20
C LEU A 23 -15.76 -11.43 23.42
N ALA A 24 -14.95 -10.36 23.42
CA ALA A 24 -15.44 -8.99 23.50
C ALA A 24 -16.39 -8.65 22.36
N GLU A 25 -16.06 -9.09 21.14
CA GLU A 25 -16.90 -8.92 19.97
C GLU A 25 -18.23 -9.68 20.09
N GLN A 26 -18.20 -10.96 20.50
CA GLN A 26 -19.40 -11.76 20.70
C GLN A 26 -20.32 -11.15 21.77
N GLU A 27 -19.78 -10.78 22.93
CA GLU A 27 -20.57 -10.17 24.01
C GLU A 27 -21.10 -8.79 23.63
N SER A 28 -20.40 -8.05 22.77
CA SER A 28 -20.86 -6.72 22.32
C SER A 28 -22.14 -6.74 21.48
N LYS A 29 -22.48 -7.91 20.90
CA LYS A 29 -23.74 -8.13 20.17
C LYS A 29 -24.94 -8.28 21.11
N LYS A 30 -24.71 -8.63 22.37
CA LYS A 30 -25.77 -8.80 23.38
C LYS A 30 -26.17 -7.43 23.97
N PRO A 31 -27.31 -7.34 24.67
CA PRO A 31 -27.65 -6.17 25.48
C PRO A 31 -26.59 -5.94 26.56
N GLY A 32 -26.09 -4.71 26.66
CA GLY A 32 -25.04 -4.34 27.61
C GLY A 32 -23.60 -4.48 27.08
N MET A 33 -22.67 -3.75 27.71
CA MET A 33 -21.26 -3.69 27.29
C MET A 33 -20.25 -4.02 28.40
N GLY A 34 -20.71 -4.35 29.61
CA GLY A 34 -19.84 -4.59 30.76
C GLY A 34 -18.79 -5.68 30.52
N ARG A 35 -19.21 -6.85 30.01
CA ARG A 35 -18.29 -7.97 29.73
C ARG A 35 -17.33 -7.66 28.58
N ALA A 36 -17.83 -7.06 27.49
CA ALA A 36 -17.01 -6.63 26.37
C ALA A 36 -15.93 -5.62 26.80
N ARG A 37 -16.29 -4.65 27.65
CA ARG A 37 -15.36 -3.70 28.25
C ARG A 37 -14.30 -4.41 29.10
N ARG A 38 -14.71 -5.38 29.92
CA ARG A 38 -13.78 -6.16 30.74
C ARG A 38 -12.78 -6.96 29.90
N TYR A 39 -13.24 -7.64 28.86
CA TYR A 39 -12.35 -8.40 27.98
C TYR A 39 -11.36 -7.50 27.23
N ALA A 40 -11.81 -6.35 26.73
CA ALA A 40 -10.93 -5.35 26.12
C ALA A 40 -9.89 -4.79 27.10
N GLU A 41 -10.28 -4.54 28.35
CA GLU A 41 -9.38 -4.10 29.41
C GLU A 41 -8.28 -5.15 29.67
N LEU A 42 -8.65 -6.42 29.81
CA LEU A 42 -7.70 -7.52 30.01
C LEU A 42 -6.75 -7.67 28.83
N ALA A 43 -7.28 -7.63 27.60
CA ALA A 43 -6.47 -7.68 26.38
C ALA A 43 -5.46 -6.52 26.33
N ARG A 44 -5.89 -5.30 26.68
CA ARG A 44 -5.01 -4.12 26.74
C ARG A 44 -3.90 -4.30 27.78
N LYS A 45 -4.21 -4.81 28.97
CA LYS A 45 -3.22 -5.07 30.03
C LYS A 45 -2.17 -6.09 29.59
N ILE A 46 -2.57 -7.16 28.92
CA ILE A 46 -1.65 -8.16 28.36
C ILE A 46 -0.78 -7.53 27.28
N ALA A 47 -1.39 -6.77 26.35
CA ALA A 47 -0.67 -6.10 25.26
C ALA A 47 0.41 -5.15 25.79
N MET A 48 0.07 -4.31 26.77
CA MET A 48 1.01 -3.38 27.38
C MET A 48 2.14 -4.09 28.14
N ARG A 49 1.80 -5.09 28.97
CA ARG A 49 2.77 -5.82 29.79
C ARG A 49 3.84 -6.53 28.96
N TYR A 50 3.44 -7.14 27.84
CA TYR A 50 4.34 -7.91 26.99
C TYR A 50 4.76 -7.18 25.72
N GLN A 51 4.45 -5.88 25.60
CA GLN A 51 4.75 -5.04 24.43
C GLN A 51 4.27 -5.69 23.12
N ILE A 52 3.05 -6.23 23.13
CA ILE A 52 2.45 -6.93 21.99
C ILE A 52 1.60 -5.95 21.19
N GLU A 53 1.90 -5.84 19.89
CA GLU A 53 0.99 -5.16 18.97
C GLU A 53 -0.34 -5.92 18.83
N LEU A 54 -1.44 -5.19 18.92
CA LEU A 54 -2.77 -5.76 18.71
C LEU A 54 -2.90 -6.34 17.28
N PRO A 55 -3.53 -7.52 17.12
CA PRO A 55 -3.84 -8.10 15.81
C PRO A 55 -4.56 -7.09 14.89
N ARG A 56 -4.26 -7.15 13.58
CA ARG A 56 -4.76 -6.16 12.60
C ARG A 56 -6.29 -6.01 12.63
N GLU A 57 -7.01 -7.11 12.81
CA GLU A 57 -8.48 -7.17 12.91
C GLU A 57 -9.03 -6.36 14.10
N TYR A 58 -8.30 -6.31 15.22
CA TYR A 58 -8.73 -5.59 16.44
C TYR A 58 -7.99 -4.28 16.69
N LYS A 59 -6.91 -3.98 15.95
CA LYS A 59 -6.07 -2.77 16.15
C LYS A 59 -6.86 -1.45 16.09
N ARG A 60 -8.02 -1.44 15.42
CA ARG A 60 -8.93 -0.30 15.30
C ARG A 60 -10.23 -0.44 16.12
N ARG A 61 -10.43 -1.59 16.77
CA ARG A 61 -11.61 -1.92 17.59
C ARG A 61 -11.39 -1.61 19.08
N ILE A 62 -10.27 -0.99 19.43
CA ILE A 62 -9.95 -0.56 20.79
C ILE A 62 -9.64 0.93 20.79
N CYS A 63 -10.26 1.67 21.71
CA CYS A 63 -9.92 3.07 21.92
C CYS A 63 -8.52 3.19 22.52
N LYS A 64 -7.62 3.92 21.86
CA LYS A 64 -6.24 4.13 22.36
C LYS A 64 -6.19 4.95 23.68
N LYS A 65 -7.22 5.77 23.94
CA LYS A 65 -7.32 6.58 25.16
C LYS A 65 -7.90 5.77 26.33
N CYS A 66 -9.20 5.49 26.29
CA CYS A 66 -9.90 4.82 27.40
C CYS A 66 -9.81 3.28 27.38
N GLY A 67 -9.39 2.64 26.28
CA GLY A 67 -9.32 1.18 26.17
C GLY A 67 -10.66 0.49 25.91
N SER A 68 -11.77 1.22 25.77
CA SER A 68 -13.08 0.63 25.46
C SER A 68 -13.06 -0.12 24.13
N PHE A 69 -13.80 -1.23 24.08
CA PHE A 69 -14.12 -1.94 22.83
C PHE A 69 -15.05 -1.08 21.99
N LEU A 70 -14.65 -0.82 20.75
CA LEU A 70 -15.38 0.02 19.80
C LEU A 70 -16.23 -0.87 18.88
N VAL A 71 -17.53 -0.64 18.93
CA VAL A 71 -18.52 -1.19 18.03
C VAL A 71 -19.00 -0.05 17.13
N PHE A 72 -18.61 -0.10 15.86
CA PHE A 72 -18.97 0.93 14.89
C PHE A 72 -20.49 1.00 14.73
N GLY A 73 -21.05 2.21 14.80
CA GLY A 73 -22.48 2.46 14.77
C GLY A 73 -23.20 2.35 16.14
N LYS A 74 -22.57 1.76 17.17
CA LYS A 74 -23.13 1.66 18.52
C LYS A 74 -22.48 2.65 19.50
N ASN A 75 -21.19 2.46 19.78
CA ASN A 75 -20.42 3.33 20.70
C ASN A 75 -19.17 3.92 20.03
N ALA A 76 -19.11 3.88 18.70
CA ALA A 76 -18.07 4.50 17.91
C ALA A 76 -18.64 5.02 16.60
N THR A 77 -18.32 6.26 16.25
CA THR A 77 -18.73 6.88 14.98
C THR A 77 -17.57 6.83 14.00
N VAL A 78 -17.83 6.31 12.80
CA VAL A 78 -16.86 6.24 11.71
C VAL A 78 -17.28 7.23 10.63
N ARG A 79 -16.37 8.12 10.23
CA ARG A 79 -16.57 9.07 9.14
C ARG A 79 -15.39 9.01 8.17
N THR A 80 -15.67 9.04 6.89
CA THR A 80 -14.67 9.22 5.84
C THR A 80 -14.65 10.68 5.42
N LEU A 81 -13.49 11.32 5.54
CA LEU A 81 -13.24 12.69 5.09
C LEU A 81 -11.82 12.78 4.57
N ASP A 82 -11.61 13.46 3.44
CA ASP A 82 -10.29 13.87 2.92
C ASP A 82 -9.18 12.83 3.06
N LYS A 83 -9.27 11.75 2.27
CA LYS A 83 -8.26 10.69 2.21
C LYS A 83 -7.98 10.01 3.57
N ALA A 84 -8.88 10.13 4.54
CA ALA A 84 -8.76 9.50 5.85
C ALA A 84 -10.09 8.98 6.40
N VAL A 85 -10.01 7.93 7.22
CA VAL A 85 -11.12 7.43 8.04
C VAL A 85 -10.93 7.94 9.46
N SER A 86 -11.87 8.73 9.95
CA SER A 86 -11.92 9.20 11.34
C SER A 86 -12.83 8.30 12.17
N ILE A 87 -12.28 7.75 13.25
CA ILE A 87 -13.01 6.91 14.22
C ILE A 87 -13.08 7.69 15.53
N LYS A 88 -14.28 8.14 15.91
CA LYS A 88 -14.56 8.80 17.18
C LYS A 88 -15.09 7.78 18.19
N CYS A 89 -14.48 7.71 19.36
CA CYS A 89 -14.99 6.94 20.49
C CYS A 89 -16.18 7.67 21.13
N GLY A 90 -17.32 6.99 21.27
CA GLY A 90 -18.51 7.52 21.92
C GLY A 90 -18.38 7.62 23.45
N GLU A 91 -17.47 6.84 24.05
CA GLU A 91 -17.30 6.81 25.51
C GLU A 91 -16.44 7.97 26.06
N CYS A 92 -15.38 8.36 25.34
CA CYS A 92 -14.41 9.34 25.83
C CYS A 92 -14.09 10.47 24.84
N GLY A 93 -14.76 10.48 23.68
CA GLY A 93 -14.58 11.49 22.63
C GLY A 93 -13.29 11.39 21.81
N ASN A 94 -12.36 10.48 22.14
CA ASN A 94 -11.08 10.35 21.44
C ASN A 94 -11.28 10.06 19.94
N ILE A 95 -10.54 10.77 19.08
CA ILE A 95 -10.60 10.62 17.62
C ILE A 95 -9.28 10.05 17.12
N VAL A 96 -9.36 8.95 16.38
CA VAL A 96 -8.22 8.38 15.64
C VAL A 96 -8.46 8.57 14.16
N ARG A 97 -7.46 9.09 13.44
CA ARG A 97 -7.49 9.22 11.98
C ARG A 97 -6.61 8.15 11.35
N VAL A 98 -7.16 7.45 10.36
CA VAL A 98 -6.48 6.44 9.57
C VAL A 98 -6.35 6.98 8.14
N PRO A 99 -5.20 7.53 7.74
CA PRO A 99 -5.01 7.99 6.39
C PRO A 99 -4.98 6.80 5.41
N PHE A 100 -5.56 7.01 4.23
CA PHE A 100 -5.49 6.13 3.07
C PHE A 100 -4.92 6.88 1.85
N THR A 101 -3.94 7.76 2.11
CA THR A 101 -3.30 8.62 1.11
C THR A 101 -2.48 7.81 0.10
N ARG A 102 -1.86 6.71 0.56
CA ARG A 102 -1.11 5.80 -0.31
C ARG A 102 -2.02 5.13 -1.33
N GLU A 103 -3.15 4.61 -0.88
CA GLU A 103 -4.16 3.96 -1.70
C GLU A 103 -4.78 4.94 -2.71
N VAL A 104 -5.00 6.19 -2.29
CA VAL A 104 -5.47 7.25 -3.20
C VAL A 104 -4.42 7.59 -4.26
N ALA A 105 -3.15 7.70 -3.87
CA ALA A 105 -2.06 7.97 -4.81
C ALA A 105 -1.87 6.81 -5.81
N GLU A 106 -1.91 5.57 -5.33
CA GLU A 106 -1.83 4.36 -6.14
C GLU A 106 -3.00 4.28 -7.13
N ARG A 107 -4.23 4.50 -6.67
CA ARG A 107 -5.41 4.56 -7.54
C ARG A 107 -5.29 5.67 -8.59
N ARG A 108 -4.75 6.84 -8.22
CA ARG A 108 -4.51 7.94 -9.18
C ARG A 108 -3.49 7.55 -10.24
N ARG A 109 -2.40 6.86 -9.87
CA ARG A 109 -1.39 6.37 -10.82
C ARG A 109 -1.95 5.31 -11.76
N LEU A 110 -2.72 4.35 -11.26
CA LEU A 110 -3.37 3.33 -12.09
C LEU A 110 -4.31 3.97 -13.13
N ARG A 111 -5.18 4.89 -12.69
CA ARG A 111 -6.05 5.65 -13.61
C ARG A 111 -5.26 6.45 -14.66
N MET A 112 -4.10 7.01 -14.27
CA MET A 112 -3.21 7.70 -15.21
C MET A 112 -2.67 6.73 -16.26
N ALA A 113 -2.16 5.57 -15.84
CA ALA A 113 -1.67 4.53 -16.75
C ALA A 113 -2.76 4.06 -17.71
N ASP A 114 -3.97 3.78 -17.20
CA ASP A 114 -5.12 3.37 -18.02
C ASP A 114 -5.46 4.44 -19.07
N ARG A 115 -5.42 5.72 -18.69
CA ARG A 115 -5.66 6.85 -19.59
C ARG A 115 -4.59 6.94 -20.68
N ILE A 116 -3.32 6.76 -20.33
CA ILE A 116 -2.20 6.76 -21.30
C ILE A 116 -2.38 5.60 -22.27
N CYS A 117 -2.57 4.38 -21.77
CA CYS A 117 -2.80 3.20 -22.61
C CYS A 117 -4.06 3.31 -23.48
N GLY A 118 -5.12 3.94 -22.97
CA GLY A 118 -6.33 4.25 -23.73
C GLY A 118 -6.03 5.16 -24.93
N LYS A 119 -5.37 6.29 -24.67
CA LYS A 119 -4.99 7.25 -25.71
C LYS A 119 -4.08 6.64 -26.79
N LEU A 120 -3.06 5.87 -26.39
CA LEU A 120 -2.14 5.24 -27.35
C LEU A 120 -2.85 4.19 -28.21
N ARG A 121 -3.82 3.45 -27.64
CA ARG A 121 -4.66 2.51 -28.41
C ARG A 121 -5.57 3.22 -29.39
N GLU A 122 -6.16 4.35 -29.00
CA GLU A 122 -6.97 5.18 -29.87
C GLU A 122 -6.15 5.72 -31.06
N MET A 123 -4.95 6.27 -30.80
CA MET A 123 -4.04 6.71 -31.87
C MET A 123 -3.72 5.58 -32.84
N LYS A 124 -3.44 4.37 -32.32
CA LYS A 124 -3.22 3.19 -33.16
C LYS A 124 -4.45 2.84 -33.98
N GLY A 125 -5.65 2.91 -33.41
CA GLY A 125 -6.92 2.67 -34.10
C GLY A 125 -7.20 3.68 -35.22
N ASN A 126 -6.74 4.92 -35.06
CA ASN A 126 -6.86 5.99 -36.05
C ASN A 126 -5.77 5.94 -37.13
N GLY A 127 -4.94 4.88 -37.17
CA GLY A 127 -3.90 4.72 -38.19
C GLY A 127 -2.69 5.64 -38.03
N ILE A 128 -2.49 6.23 -36.85
CA ILE A 128 -1.30 7.05 -36.58
C ILE A 128 -0.03 6.18 -36.67
N GLN A 129 1.02 6.74 -37.28
CA GLN A 129 2.30 6.06 -37.47
C GLN A 129 2.91 5.63 -36.12
N THR A 130 3.56 4.45 -36.12
CA THR A 130 4.13 3.86 -34.89
C THR A 130 5.12 4.81 -34.21
N ASP A 131 5.94 5.52 -34.99
CA ASP A 131 6.91 6.46 -34.45
C ASP A 131 6.26 7.59 -33.64
N GLU A 132 5.19 8.19 -34.16
CA GLU A 132 4.43 9.23 -33.47
C GLU A 132 3.75 8.70 -32.19
N ILE A 133 3.28 7.45 -32.20
CA ILE A 133 2.74 6.79 -31.00
C ILE A 133 3.85 6.62 -29.95
N LEU A 134 5.05 6.17 -30.34
CA LEU A 134 6.17 5.99 -29.43
C LEU A 134 6.63 7.33 -28.84
N LYS A 135 6.72 8.38 -29.66
CA LYS A 135 7.06 9.73 -29.22
C LYS A 135 6.04 10.28 -28.22
N GLU A 136 4.76 10.14 -28.53
CA GLU A 136 3.68 10.56 -27.62
C GLU A 136 3.67 9.74 -26.32
N SER A 137 3.99 8.44 -26.39
CA SER A 137 4.06 7.60 -25.19
C SER A 137 5.12 8.08 -24.21
N VAL A 138 6.32 8.43 -24.70
CA VAL A 138 7.41 9.00 -23.87
C VAL A 138 6.96 10.31 -23.23
N ARG A 139 6.31 11.19 -24.02
CA ARG A 139 5.79 12.47 -23.52
C ARG A 139 4.75 12.30 -22.43
N LEU A 140 3.79 11.40 -22.62
CA LEU A 140 2.73 11.13 -21.66
C LEU A 140 3.28 10.51 -20.37
N ILE A 141 4.22 9.55 -20.48
CA ILE A 141 4.85 8.91 -19.33
C ILE A 141 5.68 9.95 -18.56
N ARG A 142 6.54 10.73 -19.23
CA ARG A 142 7.35 11.78 -18.58
C ARG A 142 6.50 12.80 -17.81
N GLY A 143 5.34 13.14 -18.35
CA GLY A 143 4.39 14.07 -17.73
C GLY A 143 3.47 13.45 -16.66
N ALA A 144 3.50 12.14 -16.47
CA ALA A 144 2.60 11.43 -15.55
C ALA A 144 2.95 11.62 -14.07
N ASP A 145 4.23 11.75 -13.74
CA ASP A 145 4.73 11.96 -12.39
C ASP A 145 5.96 12.88 -12.43
N SER A 146 6.01 13.88 -11.55
CA SER A 146 7.12 14.84 -11.49
C SER A 146 8.45 14.19 -11.11
N LYS A 147 8.40 12.97 -10.54
CA LYS A 147 9.59 12.18 -10.17
C LYS A 147 10.32 11.57 -11.36
N PHE A 148 9.67 11.40 -12.50
CA PHE A 148 10.34 10.85 -13.68
C PHE A 148 11.24 11.93 -14.27
N ASN A 149 12.54 11.89 -14.01
CA ASN A 149 13.48 12.88 -14.54
C ASN A 149 13.93 12.57 -15.98
N TRP A 150 13.93 11.30 -16.33
CA TRP A 150 14.26 10.75 -17.64
C TRP A 150 13.23 9.69 -18.03
N THR A 151 12.85 9.65 -19.29
CA THR A 151 11.95 8.63 -19.85
C THR A 151 12.35 8.37 -21.28
N GLY A 152 12.52 7.11 -21.67
CA GLY A 152 12.88 6.75 -23.03
C GLY A 152 12.45 5.34 -23.38
N ILE A 153 12.46 5.05 -24.68
CA ILE A 153 12.12 3.75 -25.25
C ILE A 153 13.30 3.27 -26.10
N TYR A 154 13.63 1.99 -25.94
CA TYR A 154 14.57 1.29 -26.80
C TYR A 154 13.80 0.37 -27.75
N ILE A 155 14.21 0.30 -29.01
CA ILE A 155 13.72 -0.67 -29.99
C ILE A 155 14.69 -1.85 -30.00
N LEU A 156 14.16 -3.05 -29.82
CA LEU A 156 14.95 -4.28 -29.90
C LEU A 156 15.09 -4.70 -31.37
N ARG A 157 16.33 -4.73 -31.89
CA ARG A 157 16.70 -5.28 -33.19
C ARG A 157 17.69 -6.43 -33.00
N GLY A 158 17.23 -7.67 -33.21
CA GLY A 158 18.03 -8.85 -32.90
C GLY A 158 18.31 -8.91 -31.39
N ASP A 159 19.58 -8.80 -31.01
CA ASP A 159 20.04 -8.76 -29.61
C ASP A 159 20.41 -7.35 -29.13
N LEU A 160 20.19 -6.31 -29.95
CA LEU A 160 20.57 -4.93 -29.65
C LEU A 160 19.34 -4.07 -29.32
N LEU A 161 19.42 -3.32 -28.22
CA LEU A 161 18.46 -2.31 -27.81
C LEU A 161 18.96 -0.95 -28.28
N GLU A 162 18.31 -0.36 -29.28
CA GLU A 162 18.65 0.95 -29.83
C GLU A 162 17.75 2.02 -29.20
N LEU A 163 18.36 3.06 -28.62
CA LEU A 163 17.62 4.18 -28.05
C LEU A 163 16.87 4.91 -29.18
N HIS A 164 15.56 5.06 -28.98
CA HIS A 164 14.68 5.74 -29.90
C HIS A 164 14.22 7.07 -29.31
N ASN A 165 12.94 7.22 -28.99
CA ASN A 165 12.40 8.42 -28.36
C ASN A 165 12.78 8.52 -26.88
N TYR A 166 13.22 9.70 -26.42
CA TYR A 166 13.45 10.00 -25.00
C TYR A 166 13.20 11.47 -24.64
N ILE A 167 12.92 11.73 -23.36
CA ILE A 167 12.87 13.07 -22.76
C ILE A 167 13.66 13.04 -21.46
N GLY A 168 14.62 13.94 -21.34
CA GLY A 168 15.51 14.06 -20.19
C GLY A 168 16.92 14.46 -20.63
N ARG A 169 17.90 14.32 -19.74
CA ARG A 169 19.30 14.49 -20.10
C ARG A 169 19.72 13.42 -21.12
N PRO A 170 20.62 13.74 -22.07
CA PRO A 170 21.24 12.73 -22.92
C PRO A 170 21.86 11.61 -22.09
N THR A 171 21.84 10.39 -22.62
CA THR A 171 22.42 9.20 -21.99
C THR A 171 23.53 8.64 -22.89
N GLU A 172 24.59 8.11 -22.27
CA GLU A 172 25.67 7.42 -23.00
C GLU A 172 25.21 6.08 -23.59
N HIS A 173 24.13 5.50 -23.05
CA HIS A 173 23.62 4.20 -23.46
C HIS A 173 22.67 4.32 -24.66
N THR A 174 23.16 4.75 -25.82
CA THR A 174 22.35 4.82 -27.06
C THR A 174 22.13 3.45 -27.70
N ALA A 175 22.99 2.48 -27.42
CA ALA A 175 22.86 1.09 -27.86
C ALA A 175 23.29 0.13 -26.74
N ILE A 176 22.45 -0.86 -26.41
CA ILE A 176 22.69 -1.79 -25.29
C ILE A 176 22.46 -3.23 -25.76
N LYS A 177 23.43 -4.12 -25.53
CA LYS A 177 23.25 -5.55 -25.83
C LYS A 177 22.31 -6.21 -24.81
N SER A 178 21.46 -7.12 -25.27
CA SER A 178 20.62 -7.94 -24.41
C SER A 178 21.46 -8.65 -23.33
N GLY A 179 20.99 -8.62 -22.09
CA GLY A 179 21.71 -9.13 -20.91
C GLY A 179 22.71 -8.15 -20.27
N VAL A 180 23.04 -7.03 -20.92
CA VAL A 180 23.99 -6.04 -20.39
C VAL A 180 23.27 -4.88 -19.69
N GLY A 181 23.72 -4.54 -18.48
CA GLY A 181 23.12 -3.47 -17.69
C GLY A 181 21.66 -3.72 -17.31
N VAL A 182 21.00 -2.70 -16.76
CA VAL A 182 19.62 -2.83 -16.24
C VAL A 182 18.61 -3.08 -17.37
N CYS A 183 18.67 -2.28 -18.43
CA CYS A 183 17.75 -2.40 -19.57
C CYS A 183 17.96 -3.71 -20.35
N GLY A 184 19.21 -4.09 -20.62
CA GLY A 184 19.53 -5.36 -21.30
C GLY A 184 19.11 -6.57 -20.47
N ALA A 185 19.32 -6.55 -19.15
CA ALA A 185 18.86 -7.63 -18.27
C ALA A 185 17.33 -7.76 -18.24
N ALA A 186 16.59 -6.65 -18.26
CA ALA A 186 15.13 -6.68 -18.25
C ALA A 186 14.55 -7.38 -19.49
N VAL A 187 15.14 -7.11 -20.66
CA VAL A 187 14.77 -7.75 -21.93
C VAL A 187 15.15 -9.23 -21.93
N ALA A 188 16.38 -9.57 -21.52
CA ALA A 188 16.84 -10.96 -21.46
C ALA A 188 15.98 -11.83 -20.52
N GLN A 189 15.55 -11.27 -19.38
CA GLN A 189 14.75 -11.98 -18.37
C GLN A 189 13.23 -11.88 -18.61
N LYS A 190 12.80 -11.12 -19.63
CA LYS A 190 11.37 -10.86 -19.95
C LYS A 190 10.54 -10.43 -18.73
N ARG A 191 11.13 -9.62 -17.85
CA ARG A 191 10.47 -9.13 -16.64
C ARG A 191 10.85 -7.69 -16.35
N ASN A 192 9.98 -7.00 -15.62
CA ASN A 192 10.30 -5.67 -15.13
C ASN A 192 11.45 -5.75 -14.12
N ILE A 193 12.45 -4.89 -14.31
CA ILE A 193 13.54 -4.69 -13.35
C ILE A 193 13.41 -3.27 -12.80
N ASN A 194 13.28 -3.16 -11.48
CA ASN A 194 13.27 -1.90 -10.77
C ASN A 194 14.48 -1.88 -9.83
N VAL A 195 15.47 -1.05 -10.16
CA VAL A 195 16.67 -0.87 -9.35
C VAL A 195 16.49 0.46 -8.59
N PRO A 196 16.54 0.45 -7.24
CA PRO A 196 16.26 1.64 -6.44
C PRO A 196 17.29 2.76 -6.64
N ASP A 197 18.54 2.40 -6.88
CA ASP A 197 19.63 3.34 -7.18
C ASP A 197 20.41 2.85 -8.41
N VAL A 198 20.59 3.74 -9.37
CA VAL A 198 21.46 3.55 -10.53
C VAL A 198 22.53 4.63 -10.47
N SER A 199 23.80 4.21 -10.48
CA SER A 199 24.96 5.11 -10.57
C SER A 199 25.33 5.34 -12.02
#